data_AF-A0A2N8TAF5-F1
#
_entry.id   AF-A0A2N8TAF5-F1
#
_cell.length_a   1.000
_cell.length_b   1.000
_cell.length_c   1.000
_cell.angle_alpha   90.00
_cell.angle_beta   90.00
_cell.angle_gamma   90.00
#
_symmetry.space_group_name_H-M   'P 1'
#
loop_
_entity.id
_entity.type
_entity.pdbx_description
1 polymer ?
#
loop_
_entity_poly.entity_id
_entity_poly.type
_entity_poly.pdbx_seq_one_letter_code
_entity_poly.pdbx_strand_id
1 'polypeptide(L)'
;AGWAIADHMRTELVIDALAAAGRTRGSLAGAVMHTDHGSQYTSRAFAEACRSAGVRQSMSAVGSSADNAAAESFNATLKRETL
;
A
#
# COMPACT_ATOMS: atom_id res chain seq x y z
N ALA A 1 7.14 2.74 10.18
CA ALA A 1 6.73 2.86 8.77
C ALA A 1 7.29 1.68 7.99
N GLY A 2 6.76 1.34 6.81
CA GLY A 2 7.30 0.31 5.93
C GLY A 2 7.30 0.79 4.49
N TRP A 3 8.36 0.49 3.75
CA TRP A 3 8.53 0.92 2.37
C TRP A 3 9.38 -0.12 1.62
N ALA A 4 9.22 -0.16 0.30
CA ALA A 4 10.03 -0.94 -0.61
C ALA A 4 10.15 -0.16 -1.93
N ILE A 5 11.28 -0.29 -2.62
CA ILE A 5 11.56 0.39 -3.90
C ILE A 5 12.02 -0.65 -4.91
N ALA A 6 11.50 -0.56 -6.13
CA ALA A 6 11.92 -1.34 -7.28
C ALA A 6 11.88 -0.47 -8.54
N ASP A 7 12.53 -0.96 -9.60
CA ASP A 7 12.59 -0.35 -10.94
C ASP A 7 11.27 -0.46 -11.72
N HIS A 8 10.44 -1.45 -11.40
CA HIS A 8 9.11 -1.64 -11.99
C HIS A 8 8.02 -1.94 -10.94
N MET A 9 6.78 -1.64 -11.29
CA MET A 9 5.63 -1.89 -10.43
C MET A 9 5.16 -3.35 -10.50
N ARG A 10 5.08 -4.01 -9.35
CA ARG A 10 4.65 -5.42 -9.20
C ARG A 10 3.96 -5.63 -7.86
N THR A 11 3.11 -6.65 -7.77
CA THR A 11 2.36 -6.95 -6.53
C THR A 11 3.29 -7.26 -5.36
N GLU A 12 4.43 -7.89 -5.59
CA GLU A 12 5.37 -8.21 -4.52
C GLU A 12 5.93 -6.94 -3.86
N LEU A 13 6.00 -5.82 -4.59
CA LEU A 13 6.50 -4.55 -4.03
C LEU A 13 5.61 -4.06 -2.88
N VAL A 14 4.29 -4.13 -3.03
CA VAL A 14 3.35 -3.72 -1.98
C VAL A 14 3.29 -4.74 -0.83
N ILE A 15 3.55 -6.02 -1.11
CA ILE A 15 3.70 -7.06 -0.10
C ILE A 15 4.97 -6.84 0.74
N ASP A 16 6.09 -6.50 0.09
CA ASP A 16 7.36 -6.23 0.75
C ASP A 16 7.27 -5.00 1.65
N ALA A 17 6.59 -3.94 1.19
CA ALA A 17 6.31 -2.76 1.99
C ALA A 17 5.44 -3.08 3.22
N LEU A 18 4.41 -3.93 3.07
CA LEU A 18 3.57 -4.41 4.17
C LEU A 18 4.39 -5.22 5.19
N ALA A 19 5.24 -6.13 4.71
CA ALA A 19 6.11 -6.93 5.56
C ALA A 19 7.12 -6.07 6.31
N ALA A 20 7.70 -5.07 5.65
CA ALA A 20 8.58 -4.07 6.28
C ALA A 20 7.84 -3.30 7.38
N ALA A 21 6.60 -2.87 7.13
CA ALA A 21 5.79 -2.18 8.12
C ALA A 21 5.54 -3.06 9.36
N GLY A 22 5.27 -4.36 9.15
CA GLY A 22 5.10 -5.32 10.22
C GLY A 22 6.35 -5.52 11.06
N ARG A 23 7.53 -5.64 10.44
CA ARG A 23 8.81 -5.72 11.16
C ARG A 23 9.06 -4.47 12.00
N THR A 24 8.84 -3.29 11.43
CA THR A 24 9.08 -2.02 12.13
C THR A 24 8.10 -1.78 13.28
N ARG A 25 6.85 -2.23 13.16
CA ARG A 25 5.81 -2.04 14.20
C ARG A 25 5.70 -3.20 15.18
N GLY A 26 6.39 -4.31 14.94
CA GLY A 26 6.27 -5.57 15.70
C GLY A 26 5.01 -6.37 15.37
N SER A 27 3.89 -5.70 15.08
CA SER A 27 2.65 -6.32 14.61
C SER A 27 1.81 -5.33 13.80
N LEU A 28 1.01 -5.84 12.86
CA LEU A 28 -0.03 -5.08 12.16
C LEU A 28 -1.45 -5.60 12.48
N ALA A 29 -1.58 -6.54 13.42
CA ALA A 29 -2.87 -7.13 13.75
C ALA A 29 -3.88 -6.05 14.17
N GLY A 30 -5.05 -6.04 13.52
CA GLY A 30 -6.11 -5.05 13.75
C GLY A 30 -5.93 -3.74 12.96
N ALA A 31 -4.82 -3.56 12.24
CA ALA A 31 -4.64 -2.39 11.40
C ALA A 31 -5.58 -2.40 10.19
N VAL A 32 -5.87 -1.20 9.67
CA VAL A 32 -6.58 -1.00 8.41
C VAL A 32 -5.58 -0.52 7.37
N MET A 33 -5.50 -1.23 6.24
CA MET A 33 -4.77 -0.79 5.06
C MET A 33 -5.76 -0.14 4.10
N HIS A 34 -5.67 1.18 3.94
CA HIS A 34 -6.48 1.92 2.98
C HIS A 34 -5.69 2.14 1.68
N THR A 35 -6.28 1.77 0.54
CA THR A 35 -5.66 1.87 -0.78
C THR A 35 -6.68 2.33 -1.82
N ASP A 36 -6.21 2.76 -2.99
CA ASP A 36 -7.06 2.85 -4.17
C ASP A 36 -7.36 1.44 -4.75
N HIS A 37 -8.00 1.42 -5.92
CA HIS A 37 -8.32 0.20 -6.67
C HIS A 37 -7.19 -0.28 -7.61
N GLY A 38 -5.93 0.10 -7.35
CA GLY A 38 -4.79 -0.33 -8.15
C GLY A 38 -4.68 -1.86 -8.28
N SER A 39 -4.19 -2.33 -9.43
CA SER A 39 -4.11 -3.77 -9.74
C SER A 39 -3.31 -4.59 -8.72
N GLN A 40 -2.31 -3.98 -8.09
CA GLN A 40 -1.48 -4.59 -7.05
C GLN A 40 -2.28 -4.79 -5.76
N TYR A 41 -3.04 -3.77 -5.34
CA TYR A 41 -3.84 -3.78 -4.13
C TYR A 41 -5.12 -4.61 -4.26
N THR A 42 -5.64 -4.78 -5.48
CA THR A 42 -6.79 -5.66 -5.77
C THR A 42 -6.39 -7.11 -6.05
N SER A 43 -5.09 -7.41 -6.08
CA SER A 43 -4.58 -8.76 -6.35
C SER A 43 -4.89 -9.75 -5.24
N ARG A 44 -5.03 -11.03 -5.61
CA ARG A 44 -5.25 -12.12 -4.64
C ARG A 44 -4.08 -12.26 -3.67
N ALA A 45 -2.85 -12.16 -4.18
CA ALA A 45 -1.63 -12.30 -3.37
C ALA A 45 -1.52 -11.22 -2.31
N PHE A 46 -1.82 -9.96 -2.65
CA PHE A 46 -1.82 -8.89 -1.65
C PHE A 46 -2.92 -9.09 -0.61
N ALA A 47 -4.12 -9.51 -1.04
CA ALA A 47 -5.21 -9.80 -0.11
C ALA A 47 -4.89 -10.95 0.86
N GLU A 48 -4.18 -11.99 0.39
CA GLU A 48 -3.65 -13.06 1.24
C GLU A 48 -2.62 -12.52 2.24
N ALA A 49 -1.67 -11.69 1.80
CA ALA A 49 -0.67 -11.09 2.67
C ALA A 49 -1.29 -10.23 3.78
N CYS A 50 -2.30 -9.40 3.46
CA CYS A 50 -3.02 -8.63 4.46
C CYS A 50 -3.73 -9.54 5.49
N ARG A 51 -4.42 -10.58 5.04
CA ARG A 51 -5.08 -11.53 5.95
C ARG A 51 -4.09 -12.20 6.88
N SER A 52 -2.96 -12.69 6.36
CA SER A 52 -1.91 -13.33 7.15
C SER A 52 -1.28 -12.37 8.17
N ALA A 53 -1.21 -11.08 7.86
CA ALA A 53 -0.72 -10.05 8.79
C ALA A 53 -1.77 -9.55 9.79
N GLY A 54 -3.02 -10.05 9.73
CA GLY A 54 -4.13 -9.57 10.56
C GLY A 54 -4.63 -8.18 10.19
N VAL A 55 -4.42 -7.77 8.94
CA VAL A 55 -4.74 -6.43 8.42
C VAL A 55 -6.04 -6.47 7.62
N ARG A 56 -6.94 -5.52 7.91
CA ARG A 56 -8.18 -5.34 7.16
C ARG A 56 -7.95 -4.37 6.01
N GLN A 57 -8.26 -4.80 4.79
CA GLN A 57 -8.22 -3.92 3.64
C GLN A 57 -9.47 -3.03 3.59
N SER A 58 -9.27 -1.80 3.14
CA SER A 58 -10.30 -0.82 2.83
C SER A 58 -9.88 -0.15 1.53
N MET A 59 -10.82 0.04 0.61
CA MET A 59 -10.53 0.70 -0.66
C MET A 59 -11.34 1.99 -0.79
N SER A 60 -10.77 2.97 -1.48
CA SER A 60 -11.45 4.19 -1.91
C SER A 60 -12.69 3.88 -2.74
N ALA A 61 -13.67 4.79 -2.79
CA ALA A 61 -14.82 4.61 -3.65
C ALA A 61 -14.40 4.64 -5.14
N VAL A 62 -15.04 3.80 -5.96
CA VAL A 62 -14.79 3.79 -7.42
C VAL A 62 -15.15 5.16 -8.00
N GLY A 63 -14.21 5.77 -8.73
CA GLY A 63 -14.38 7.09 -9.34
C GLY A 63 -14.15 8.28 -8.40
N SER A 64 -13.72 8.04 -7.15
CA SER A 64 -13.38 9.11 -6.19
C SER A 64 -11.86 9.33 -6.14
N SER A 65 -11.35 10.32 -6.88
CA SER A 65 -9.94 10.72 -6.80
C SER A 65 -9.59 11.41 -5.47
N ALA A 66 -10.57 11.98 -4.78
CA ALA A 66 -10.37 12.67 -3.50
C ALA A 66 -9.81 11.73 -2.42
N ASP A 67 -10.26 10.47 -2.40
CA ASP A 67 -9.81 9.47 -1.42
C ASP A 67 -8.32 9.10 -1.61
N ASN A 68 -7.81 9.21 -2.84
CA ASN A 68 -6.41 8.93 -3.16
C ASN A 68 -5.50 10.17 -3.12
N ALA A 69 -6.07 11.36 -2.97
CA ALA A 69 -5.35 12.62 -3.13
C ALA A 69 -4.15 12.76 -2.19
N ALA A 70 -4.23 12.23 -0.96
CA ALA A 70 -3.12 12.25 -0.01
C ALA A 70 -1.93 11.40 -0.49
N ALA A 71 -2.19 10.20 -1.02
CA ALA A 71 -1.17 9.31 -1.57
C ALA A 71 -0.57 9.89 -2.86
N GLU A 72 -1.40 10.47 -3.72
CA GLU A 72 -0.94 11.13 -4.95
C GLU A 72 -0.09 12.37 -4.66
N SER A 73 -0.46 13.19 -3.68
CA SER A 73 0.32 14.36 -3.25
C SER A 73 1.69 13.98 -2.71
N PHE A 74 1.76 12.90 -1.92
CA PHE A 74 3.03 12.33 -1.47
C PHE A 74 3.90 11.88 -2.65
N ASN A 75 3.32 11.10 -3.58
CA ASN A 75 4.02 10.63 -4.77
C ASN A 75 4.47 11.79 -5.68
N ALA A 76 3.66 12.83 -5.81
CA ALA A 76 4.00 14.03 -6.57
C ALA A 76 5.18 14.78 -5.95
N THR A 77 5.20 14.89 -4.62
CA THR A 77 6.33 15.48 -3.89
C THR A 77 7.62 14.71 -4.15
N LEU A 78 7.59 13.37 -4.03
CA LEU A 78 8.75 12.53 -4.33
C LEU A 78 9.24 12.71 -5.77
N LYS A 79 8.33 12.69 -6.75
CA LYS A 79 8.69 12.92 -8.15
C LYS A 79 9.35 14.27 -8.37
N ARG A 80 8.83 15.33 -7.75
CA ARG A 80 9.39 16.69 -7.89
C ARG A 80 10.80 16.82 -7.33
N GLU A 81 11.11 16.14 -6.23
CA GLU A 81 12.43 16.27 -5.58
C GLU A 81 13.48 15.30 -6.16
N THR A 82 13.06 14.30 -6.94
CA THR A 82 13.95 13.26 -7.48
C THR A 82 14.09 13.28 -9.01
N LEU A 83 13.29 14.10 -9.70
CA LEU A 83 13.40 14.44 -11.13
C LEU A 83 14.00 15.83 -11.29
#